data_AF-A0AA36M8V8-F1
#
_entry.id   AF-A0AA36M8V8-F1
#
_cell.length_a   1.000
_cell.length_b   1.000
_cell.length_c   1.000
_cell.angle_alpha   90.00
_cell.angle_beta   90.00
_cell.angle_gamma   90.00
#
_symmetry.space_group_name_H-M   'P 1'
#
loop_
_entity.id
_entity.type
_entity.pdbx_description
1 polymer ?
#
loop_
_entity_poly.entity_id
_entity_poly.type
_entity_poly.pdbx_seq_one_letter_code
_entity_poly.pdbx_strand_id
1 'polypeptide(L)'
;MLAIILIAIFLINATTEDCLKCICKRESGCKPIGCHMDVGSLSCGYYQIKLDYYKDCGTPGRKKGESVTKAWKRCANNYNCSTKCVKAYYNRYKGLCPSSQGACQKMARLHNGGPSGCKIKATVGYWKAVKKCCTCK
;
A
#
# COMPACT_ATOMS: atom_id res chain seq x y z
N MET A 1 -8.60 -46.44 5.87
CA MET A 1 -9.35 -45.19 6.11
C MET A 1 -8.33 -44.15 6.58
N LEU A 2 -7.82 -43.29 5.68
CA LEU A 2 -7.02 -42.10 6.00
C LEU A 2 -6.81 -41.31 4.71
N ALA A 3 -7.67 -40.32 4.47
CA ALA A 3 -7.44 -39.29 3.47
C ALA A 3 -6.69 -38.15 4.17
N ILE A 4 -5.41 -37.96 3.85
CA ILE A 4 -4.63 -36.82 4.32
C ILE A 4 -5.11 -35.60 3.52
N ILE A 5 -5.94 -34.77 4.14
CA ILE A 5 -6.38 -33.51 3.55
C ILE A 5 -5.27 -32.48 3.73
N LEU A 6 -4.46 -32.27 2.68
CA LEU A 6 -3.63 -31.08 2.53
C LEU A 6 -4.56 -29.88 2.29
N ILE A 7 -5.08 -29.25 3.36
CA ILE A 7 -5.74 -27.95 3.23
C ILE A 7 -4.65 -26.90 2.99
N ALA A 8 -4.50 -26.57 1.72
CA ALA A 8 -3.54 -25.61 1.20
C ALA A 8 -3.75 -24.19 1.77
N ILE A 9 -2.63 -23.48 1.88
CA ILE A 9 -2.40 -22.16 2.47
C ILE A 9 -3.05 -21.04 1.61
N PHE A 10 -4.38 -21.05 1.43
CA PHE A 10 -5.08 -20.10 0.57
C PHE A 10 -5.65 -18.85 1.28
N LEU A 11 -5.65 -18.82 2.61
CA LEU A 11 -6.30 -17.74 3.36
C LEU A 11 -5.46 -16.45 3.46
N ILE A 12 -4.13 -16.53 3.41
CA ILE A 12 -3.26 -15.36 3.62
C ILE A 12 -3.25 -14.42 2.40
N ASN A 13 -3.23 -15.00 1.19
CA ASN A 13 -3.16 -14.23 -0.07
C ASN A 13 -4.45 -13.44 -0.34
N ALA A 14 -5.61 -14.04 -0.05
CA ALA A 14 -6.91 -13.37 -0.23
C ALA A 14 -7.00 -12.05 0.57
N THR A 15 -6.53 -12.05 1.83
CA THR A 15 -6.63 -10.86 2.70
C THR A 15 -5.72 -9.70 2.29
N THR A 16 -4.57 -9.99 1.68
CA THR A 16 -3.59 -8.96 1.29
C THR A 16 -3.98 -8.29 -0.02
N GLU A 17 -4.47 -9.07 -0.99
CA GLU A 17 -4.95 -8.53 -2.27
C GLU A 17 -6.24 -7.71 -2.08
N ASP A 18 -7.16 -8.16 -1.22
CA ASP A 18 -8.35 -7.38 -0.87
C ASP A 18 -7.98 -6.06 -0.19
N CYS A 19 -6.97 -6.07 0.68
CA CYS A 19 -6.47 -4.86 1.32
C CYS A 19 -5.95 -3.83 0.31
N LEU A 20 -5.08 -4.26 -0.61
CA LEU A 20 -4.50 -3.38 -1.63
C LEU A 20 -5.58 -2.81 -2.55
N LYS A 21 -6.55 -3.63 -2.97
CA LYS A 21 -7.70 -3.18 -3.75
C LYS A 21 -8.48 -2.09 -3.03
N CYS A 22 -8.66 -2.22 -1.71
CA CYS A 22 -9.39 -1.23 -0.90
C CYS A 22 -8.61 0.05 -0.63
N ILE A 23 -7.29 -0.03 -0.42
CA ILE A 23 -6.42 1.14 -0.39
C ILE A 23 -6.51 1.87 -1.74
N CYS A 24 -6.33 1.16 -2.86
CA CYS A 24 -6.41 1.71 -4.21
C CYS A 24 -7.74 2.42 -4.47
N LYS A 25 -8.87 1.79 -4.11
CA LYS A 25 -10.21 2.39 -4.20
C LYS A 25 -10.35 3.64 -3.34
N ARG A 26 -9.80 3.64 -2.12
CA ARG A 26 -9.86 4.79 -1.22
C ARG A 26 -9.06 5.98 -1.75
N GLU A 27 -7.89 5.73 -2.33
CA GLU A 27 -6.99 6.78 -2.80
C GLU A 27 -7.43 7.42 -4.12
N SER A 28 -7.98 6.63 -5.04
CA SER A 28 -8.21 7.11 -6.42
C SER A 28 -9.45 6.53 -7.11
N GLY A 29 -10.31 5.81 -6.38
CA GLY A 29 -11.29 4.92 -7.03
C GLY A 29 -10.63 3.79 -7.81
N CYS A 30 -9.36 3.51 -7.49
CA CYS A 30 -8.45 2.62 -8.20
C CYS A 30 -8.26 2.97 -9.69
N LYS A 31 -7.96 4.26 -9.95
CA LYS A 31 -7.72 4.82 -11.29
C LYS A 31 -6.39 5.60 -11.33
N PRO A 32 -5.73 5.68 -12.49
CA PRO A 32 -4.50 6.47 -12.64
C PRO A 32 -4.83 7.96 -12.78
N ILE A 33 -5.11 8.63 -11.66
CA ILE A 33 -5.61 10.03 -11.67
C ILE A 33 -4.51 11.09 -11.87
N GLY A 34 -3.26 10.70 -12.09
CA GLY A 34 -2.16 11.66 -12.18
C GLY A 34 -1.76 12.18 -10.80
N CYS A 35 -1.17 13.38 -10.73
CA CYS A 35 -0.65 13.94 -9.49
C CYS A 35 -1.50 15.12 -9.03
N HIS A 36 -1.86 15.14 -7.76
CA HIS A 36 -2.63 16.20 -7.13
C HIS A 36 -1.89 16.75 -5.91
N MET A 37 -2.15 18.03 -5.60
CA MET A 37 -1.61 18.63 -4.39
C MET A 37 -2.31 18.03 -3.16
N ASP A 38 -1.53 17.54 -2.22
CA ASP A 38 -1.98 16.85 -1.01
C ASP A 38 -1.07 17.20 0.17
N VAL A 39 -1.54 18.14 1.00
CA VAL A 39 -0.85 18.66 2.19
C VAL A 39 0.62 19.01 1.90
N GLY A 40 0.84 20.05 1.11
CA GLY A 40 2.17 20.63 0.85
C GLY A 40 3.07 19.84 -0.10
N SER A 41 2.60 18.73 -0.69
CA SER A 41 3.36 17.94 -1.66
C SER A 41 2.44 17.26 -2.66
N LEU A 42 2.98 16.79 -3.78
CA LEU A 42 2.23 16.03 -4.76
C LEU A 42 2.08 14.56 -4.34
N SER A 43 0.87 14.04 -4.48
CA SER A 43 0.50 12.62 -4.37
C SER A 43 0.03 12.11 -5.73
N CYS A 44 0.50 10.94 -6.18
CA CYS A 44 0.29 10.50 -7.56
C CYS A 44 -0.39 9.12 -7.70
N GLY A 45 -1.25 9.00 -8.71
CA GLY A 45 -1.73 7.77 -9.32
C GLY A 45 -2.63 6.91 -8.44
N TYR A 46 -2.59 5.60 -8.70
CA TYR A 46 -3.54 4.61 -8.13
C TYR A 46 -3.62 4.63 -6.60
N TYR A 47 -2.50 4.90 -5.96
CA TYR A 47 -2.35 4.85 -4.51
C TYR A 47 -1.89 6.20 -3.94
N GLN A 48 -2.03 7.30 -4.70
CA GLN A 48 -1.64 8.65 -4.25
C GLN A 48 -0.23 8.68 -3.61
N ILE A 49 0.73 7.99 -4.23
CA ILE A 49 2.10 7.80 -3.72
C ILE A 49 2.84 9.14 -3.80
N LYS A 50 3.44 9.59 -2.71
CA LYS A 50 4.36 10.74 -2.65
C LYS A 50 5.78 10.37 -3.08
N LEU A 51 6.59 11.36 -3.46
CA LEU A 51 7.95 11.12 -3.95
C LEU A 51 8.83 10.37 -2.93
N ASP A 52 8.80 10.76 -1.66
CA ASP A 52 9.64 10.11 -0.64
C ASP A 52 9.16 8.68 -0.33
N TYR A 53 7.84 8.44 -0.38
CA TYR A 53 7.30 7.09 -0.35
C TYR A 53 7.88 6.22 -1.48
N TYR A 54 7.95 6.76 -2.69
CA TYR A 54 8.53 6.07 -3.84
C TYR A 54 10.03 5.77 -3.71
N LYS A 55 10.79 6.72 -3.13
CA LYS A 55 12.20 6.49 -2.79
C LYS A 55 12.33 5.34 -1.79
N ASP A 56 11.50 5.36 -0.74
CA ASP A 56 11.57 4.36 0.32
C ASP A 56 11.15 2.96 -0.11
N CYS A 57 10.26 2.85 -1.10
CA CYS A 57 9.88 1.57 -1.69
C CYS A 57 10.88 1.02 -2.72
N GLY A 58 12.07 1.64 -2.85
CA GLY A 58 13.16 1.16 -3.71
C GLY A 58 13.08 1.62 -5.17
N THR A 59 12.25 2.62 -5.47
CA THR A 59 12.08 3.18 -6.82
C THR A 59 11.76 2.15 -7.93
N PRO A 60 10.75 1.26 -7.73
CA PRO A 60 10.45 0.21 -8.69
C PRO A 60 10.17 0.77 -10.09
N GLY A 61 10.65 0.04 -11.10
CA GLY A 61 10.46 0.38 -12.50
C GLY A 61 11.28 1.56 -13.01
N ARG A 62 12.13 2.20 -12.18
CA ARG A 62 13.05 3.26 -12.60
C ARG A 62 14.10 2.70 -13.57
N LYS A 63 14.30 3.39 -14.69
CA LYS A 63 15.31 3.01 -15.71
C LYS A 63 16.67 3.64 -15.41
N LYS A 64 17.76 3.04 -15.90
CA LYS A 64 19.10 3.63 -15.83
C LYS A 64 19.10 5.01 -16.51
N GLY A 65 19.64 6.02 -15.84
CA GLY A 65 19.64 7.41 -16.32
C GLY A 65 18.32 8.17 -16.16
N GLU A 66 17.22 7.53 -15.72
CA GLU A 66 15.95 8.23 -15.50
C GLU A 66 15.96 8.98 -14.17
N SER A 67 15.44 10.21 -14.16
CA SER A 67 15.25 10.97 -12.93
C SER A 67 14.23 10.28 -12.02
N VAL A 68 14.45 10.33 -10.71
CA VAL A 68 13.56 9.70 -9.73
C VAL A 68 12.13 10.26 -9.82
N THR A 69 11.98 11.56 -10.09
CA THR A 69 10.68 12.21 -10.23
C THR A 69 9.90 11.71 -11.44
N LYS A 70 10.57 11.51 -12.58
CA LYS A 70 9.92 10.95 -13.80
C LYS A 70 9.52 9.49 -13.56
N ALA A 71 10.42 8.70 -13.00
CA ALA A 71 10.16 7.30 -12.66
C ALA A 71 9.00 7.15 -11.66
N TRP A 72 8.97 8.00 -10.63
CA TRP A 72 7.91 8.05 -9.63
C TRP A 72 6.53 8.28 -10.26
N LYS A 73 6.36 9.37 -11.01
CA LYS A 73 5.06 9.71 -11.63
C LYS A 73 4.57 8.60 -12.56
N ARG A 74 5.49 8.03 -13.37
CA ARG A 74 5.19 6.91 -14.26
C ARG A 74 4.81 5.64 -13.49
N CYS A 75 5.54 5.31 -12.43
CA CYS A 75 5.26 4.14 -11.60
C CYS A 75 3.94 4.28 -10.86
N ALA A 76 3.67 5.46 -10.29
CA ALA A 76 2.45 5.76 -9.55
C ALA A 76 1.19 5.61 -10.42
N ASN A 77 1.26 5.99 -11.71
CA ASN A 77 0.20 5.81 -12.70
C ASN A 77 0.18 4.42 -13.37
N ASN A 78 1.02 3.48 -12.94
CA ASN A 78 1.00 2.11 -13.44
C ASN A 78 0.63 1.15 -12.31
N TYR A 79 -0.53 0.51 -12.40
CA TYR A 79 -1.10 -0.29 -11.31
C TYR A 79 -0.12 -1.34 -10.74
N ASN A 80 0.58 -2.06 -11.62
CA ASN A 80 1.51 -3.11 -11.21
C ASN A 80 2.75 -2.52 -10.52
N CYS A 81 3.29 -1.42 -11.05
CA CYS A 81 4.44 -0.75 -10.47
C CYS A 81 4.11 -0.12 -9.11
N SER A 82 2.99 0.60 -9.03
CA SER A 82 2.53 1.22 -7.78
C SER A 82 2.19 0.18 -6.72
N THR A 83 1.57 -0.95 -7.10
CA THR A 83 1.30 -2.06 -6.17
C THR A 83 2.60 -2.67 -5.63
N LYS A 84 3.62 -2.87 -6.48
CA LYS A 84 4.96 -3.30 -6.04
C LYS A 84 5.56 -2.31 -5.04
N CYS A 85 5.41 -1.00 -5.28
CA CYS A 85 5.87 0.03 -4.37
C CYS A 85 5.17 -0.03 -3.00
N VAL A 86 3.83 -0.15 -2.95
CA VAL A 86 3.11 -0.27 -1.67
C VAL A 86 3.53 -1.52 -0.90
N LYS A 87 3.67 -2.68 -1.58
CA LYS A 87 4.15 -3.92 -0.96
C LYS A 87 5.57 -3.77 -0.40
N ALA A 88 6.48 -3.14 -1.14
CA ALA A 88 7.86 -2.91 -0.70
C ALA A 88 7.92 -1.94 0.49
N TYR A 89 7.15 -0.86 0.47
CA TYR A 89 7.06 0.09 1.57
C TYR A 89 6.49 -0.56 2.85
N TYR A 90 5.41 -1.34 2.71
CA TYR A 90 4.87 -2.15 3.80
C TYR A 90 5.94 -3.09 4.37
N ASN A 91 6.65 -3.84 3.53
CA ASN A 91 7.68 -4.77 3.98
C ASN A 91 8.83 -4.07 4.70
N ARG A 92 9.22 -2.87 4.26
CA ARG A 92 10.26 -2.06 4.91
C ARG A 92 9.87 -1.61 6.32
N TYR A 93 8.60 -1.24 6.55
CA TYR A 93 8.19 -0.59 7.80
C TYR A 93 7.28 -1.42 8.71
N LYS A 94 6.73 -2.56 8.27
CA LYS A 94 5.80 -3.39 9.06
C LYS A 94 6.36 -3.83 10.42
N GLY A 95 7.67 -4.02 10.53
CA GLY A 95 8.34 -4.38 11.78
C GLY A 95 8.29 -3.29 12.85
N LEU A 96 8.03 -2.03 12.46
CA LEU A 96 7.85 -0.94 13.42
C LEU A 96 6.47 -0.95 14.07
N CYS A 97 5.51 -1.73 13.55
CA CYS A 97 4.14 -1.73 14.02
C CYS A 97 3.90 -2.72 15.16
N PRO A 98 2.93 -2.45 16.06
CA PRO A 98 2.54 -3.41 17.09
C PRO A 98 2.19 -4.78 16.52
N SER A 99 2.67 -5.85 17.15
CA SER A 99 2.38 -7.24 16.75
C SER A 99 0.89 -7.55 16.73
N SER A 100 0.11 -6.93 17.62
CA SER A 100 -1.35 -7.05 17.73
C SER A 100 -2.15 -6.55 16.52
N GLN A 101 -1.56 -5.76 15.62
CA GLN A 101 -2.25 -5.31 14.41
C GLN A 101 -2.13 -6.33 13.26
N GLY A 102 -3.25 -6.61 12.59
CA GLY A 102 -3.29 -7.44 11.39
C GLY A 102 -2.49 -6.86 10.22
N ALA A 103 -2.15 -7.68 9.23
CA ALA A 103 -1.34 -7.27 8.09
C ALA A 103 -1.97 -6.11 7.30
N CYS A 104 -3.29 -6.15 7.04
CA CYS A 104 -3.94 -5.07 6.33
C CYS A 104 -4.01 -3.78 7.14
N GLN A 105 -4.29 -3.86 8.44
CA GLN A 105 -4.28 -2.69 9.33
C GLN A 105 -2.91 -2.00 9.29
N LYS A 106 -1.83 -2.77 9.41
CA LYS A 106 -0.46 -2.26 9.31
C LYS A 106 -0.23 -1.59 7.96
N MET A 107 -0.55 -2.27 6.87
CA MET A 107 -0.35 -1.76 5.51
C MET A 107 -1.14 -0.47 5.24
N ALA A 108 -2.44 -0.43 5.57
CA ALA A 108 -3.28 0.74 5.38
C ALA A 108 -2.79 1.95 6.19
N ARG A 109 -2.41 1.73 7.46
CA ARG A 109 -1.96 2.83 8.32
C ARG A 109 -0.56 3.32 7.99
N LEU A 110 0.35 2.44 7.58
CA LEU A 110 1.66 2.82 7.05
C LEU A 110 1.53 3.56 5.72
N HIS A 111 0.58 3.16 4.87
CA HIS A 111 0.30 3.85 3.62
C HIS A 111 -0.14 5.30 3.87
N ASN A 112 -1.11 5.50 4.76
CA ASN A 112 -1.65 6.82 5.05
C ASN A 112 -0.76 7.72 5.93
N GLY A 113 0.01 7.14 6.86
CA GLY A 113 0.77 7.91 7.87
C GLY A 113 2.28 7.76 7.81
N GLY A 114 2.82 7.15 6.76
CA GLY A 114 4.27 6.95 6.61
C GLY A 114 4.87 5.91 7.59
N PRO A 115 6.18 5.96 7.88
CA PRO A 115 6.91 4.90 8.58
C PRO A 115 6.39 4.56 9.98
N SER A 116 5.81 5.54 10.67
CA SER A 116 5.21 5.38 12.00
C SER A 116 3.68 5.38 11.98
N GLY A 117 3.06 5.36 10.80
CA GLY A 117 1.61 5.56 10.62
C GLY A 117 0.74 4.62 11.44
N CYS A 118 1.17 3.38 11.67
CA CYS A 118 0.48 2.39 12.51
C CYS A 118 0.47 2.70 14.02
N LYS A 119 1.20 3.72 14.48
CA LYS A 119 1.18 4.22 15.86
C LYS A 119 0.39 5.53 16.01
N ILE A 120 0.13 6.22 14.91
CA ILE A 120 -0.47 7.56 14.91
C ILE A 120 -2.01 7.47 14.94
N LYS A 121 -2.66 8.17 15.86
CA LYS A 121 -4.14 8.15 16.00
C LYS A 121 -4.87 8.64 14.74
N ALA A 122 -4.31 9.62 14.03
CA ALA A 122 -4.91 10.19 12.81
C ALA A 122 -5.17 9.14 11.71
N THR A 123 -4.38 8.06 11.63
CA THR A 123 -4.55 7.01 10.61
C THR A 123 -5.65 5.99 10.94
N VAL A 124 -6.24 6.06 12.13
CA VAL A 124 -7.30 5.12 12.56
C VAL A 124 -8.56 5.30 11.71
N GLY A 125 -8.93 6.54 11.38
CA GLY A 125 -10.08 6.83 10.52
C GLY A 125 -9.88 6.24 9.12
N TYR A 126 -8.68 6.40 8.56
CA TYR A 126 -8.31 5.80 7.27
C TYR A 126 -8.41 4.27 7.32
N TRP A 127 -7.87 3.62 8.35
CA TRP A 127 -7.98 2.17 8.53
C TRP A 127 -9.45 1.71 8.58
N LYS A 128 -10.30 2.37 9.35
CA LYS A 128 -11.73 2.01 9.43
C LYS A 128 -12.40 2.05 8.06
N ALA A 129 -12.06 3.02 7.21
CA ALA A 129 -12.58 3.12 5.84
C ALA A 129 -12.08 1.95 4.96
N VAL A 130 -10.79 1.61 5.02
CA VAL A 130 -10.23 0.45 4.29
C VAL A 130 -10.86 -0.86 4.79
N LYS A 131 -10.99 -1.03 6.12
CA LYS A 131 -11.59 -2.21 6.76
C LYS A 131 -13.04 -2.43 6.34
N LYS A 132 -13.81 -1.36 6.11
CA LYS A 132 -15.19 -1.48 5.62
C LYS A 132 -15.26 -1.99 4.17
N CYS A 133 -14.23 -1.72 3.37
CA CYS A 133 -14.17 -2.16 1.98
C CYS A 133 -13.69 -3.62 1.84
N CYS A 134 -12.72 -4.04 2.65
CA CYS A 134 -12.19 -5.40 2.59
C CYS A 134 -12.98 -6.32 3.53
N THR A 135 -13.06 -7.61 3.25
CA THR A 135 -13.49 -8.63 4.25
C THR A 135 -12.33 -8.99 5.21
N CYS A 136 -11.34 -8.09 5.33
CA CYS A 136 -10.10 -8.35 6.04
C CYS A 136 -10.20 -8.01 7.53
N LYS A 137 -9.56 -8.82 8.38
CA LYS A 137 -9.59 -8.67 9.84
C LYS A 137 -8.52 -7.69 10.34
#